data_AF-A0A7K1Y4X7-F1
#
_entry.id   AF-A0A7K1Y4X7-F1
#
_cell.length_a   1.000
_cell.length_b   1.000
_cell.length_c   1.000
_cell.angle_alpha   90.00
_cell.angle_beta   90.00
_cell.angle_gamma   90.00
#
_symmetry.space_group_name_H-M   'P 1'
#
loop_
_entity.id
_entity.type
_entity.pdbx_description
1 polymer ?
#
loop_
_entity_poly.entity_id
_entity_poly.type
_entity_poly.pdbx_seq_one_letter_code
_entity_poly.pdbx_strand_id
1 'polypeptide(L)'
;MIILYIAYQYKPGNREPLSLSFTFNGPQGANELVTTGTVRVSIKEYRASRKIDEDGNVLFTGIDANYHGEKINLSLDIPEYFLKSPASYKLSDSSRFTEFTVALDKATDSVNVQGRVFELSSKEGISNAEIRFQGSSSIYKSDSLGNFSFVLPFKNGYETRVVVTKGKKELYNSLRTISKADFLSIAVD
;
A
#
# COMPACT_ATOMS: atom_id res chain seq x y z
N MET A 1 -2.23 16.07 -75.33
CA MET A 1 -1.14 16.33 -74.38
C MET A 1 -1.71 16.09 -72.99
N ILE A 2 -1.35 14.99 -72.34
CA ILE A 2 -1.86 14.62 -71.01
C ILE A 2 -0.80 15.02 -70.00
N ILE A 3 -1.13 15.94 -69.09
CA ILE A 3 -0.29 16.31 -67.95
C ILE A 3 -0.75 15.46 -66.77
N LEU A 4 0.07 14.47 -66.41
CA LEU A 4 -0.16 13.60 -65.26
C LEU A 4 0.44 14.28 -64.01
N TYR A 5 -0.40 14.91 -63.18
CA TYR A 5 -0.01 15.37 -61.85
C TYR A 5 0.04 14.17 -60.90
N ILE A 6 1.23 13.61 -60.68
CA ILE A 6 1.47 12.67 -59.58
C ILE A 6 1.64 13.52 -58.31
N ALA A 7 0.54 13.75 -57.60
CA ALA A 7 0.59 14.24 -56.23
C ALA A 7 1.11 13.10 -55.34
N TYR A 8 2.43 13.02 -55.18
CA TYR A 8 3.04 12.16 -54.18
C TYR A 8 2.71 12.73 -52.80
N GLN A 9 1.67 12.20 -52.16
CA GLN A 9 1.37 12.50 -50.76
C GLN A 9 2.50 11.92 -49.90
N TYR A 10 3.38 12.80 -49.44
CA TYR A 10 4.35 12.50 -48.40
C TYR A 10 3.57 12.15 -47.13
N LYS A 11 3.44 10.84 -46.84
CA LYS A 11 2.99 10.37 -45.53
C LYS A 11 4.20 10.52 -44.59
N PRO A 12 4.20 11.45 -43.62
CA PRO A 12 5.27 11.48 -42.63
C PRO A 12 5.34 10.10 -41.97
N GLY A 13 6.55 9.56 -41.86
CA GLY A 13 6.76 8.15 -41.52
C GLY A 13 5.89 7.70 -40.35
N ASN A 14 5.02 6.73 -40.60
CA ASN A 14 4.21 6.05 -39.58
C ASN A 14 5.17 5.38 -38.60
N ARG A 15 5.61 6.12 -37.57
CA ARG A 15 6.28 5.51 -36.43
C ARG A 15 5.21 4.75 -35.68
N GLU A 16 5.37 3.43 -35.63
CA GLU A 16 4.42 2.57 -34.93
C GLU A 16 4.33 2.97 -33.45
N PRO A 17 3.13 2.90 -32.86
CA PRO A 17 2.92 3.30 -31.47
C PRO A 17 3.72 2.42 -30.51
N LEU A 18 4.10 3.00 -29.38
CA LEU A 18 4.76 2.30 -28.29
C LEU A 18 3.74 1.58 -27.41
N SER A 19 4.25 0.56 -26.74
CA SER A 19 3.54 -0.25 -25.75
C SER A 19 4.35 -0.34 -24.47
N LEU A 20 3.64 -0.33 -23.35
CA LEU A 20 4.21 -0.33 -22.01
C LEU A 20 3.47 -1.35 -21.14
N SER A 21 4.20 -2.28 -20.55
CA SER A 21 3.67 -3.29 -19.64
C SER A 21 4.24 -3.10 -18.23
N PHE A 22 3.39 -3.31 -17.21
CA PHE A 22 3.81 -3.43 -15.82
C PHE A 22 3.30 -4.74 -15.24
N THR A 23 4.16 -5.44 -14.50
CA THR A 23 3.81 -6.59 -13.65
C THR A 23 4.02 -6.20 -12.18
N PHE A 24 3.05 -6.50 -11.32
CA PHE A 24 3.09 -6.10 -9.90
C PHE A 24 3.23 -7.29 -8.97
N ASN A 25 4.26 -7.27 -8.13
CA ASN A 25 4.57 -8.31 -7.16
C ASN A 25 4.50 -7.75 -5.73
N GLY A 26 3.97 -8.53 -4.79
CA GLY A 26 3.97 -8.22 -3.37
C GLY A 26 5.33 -8.45 -2.69
N PRO A 27 5.40 -8.33 -1.36
CA PRO A 27 6.63 -8.51 -0.58
C PRO A 27 7.32 -9.87 -0.77
N GLN A 28 6.57 -10.92 -1.12
CA GLN A 28 7.14 -12.25 -1.41
C GLN A 28 7.66 -12.39 -2.85
N GLY A 29 7.69 -11.31 -3.63
CA GLY A 29 8.21 -11.31 -5.00
C GLY A 29 7.28 -12.06 -5.96
N ALA A 30 7.85 -12.82 -6.89
CA ALA A 30 7.11 -13.52 -7.95
C ALA A 30 6.09 -14.56 -7.43
N ASN A 31 6.18 -14.96 -6.16
CA ASN A 31 5.24 -15.89 -5.52
C ASN A 31 3.96 -15.20 -5.01
N GLU A 32 3.90 -13.87 -5.05
CA GLU A 32 2.75 -13.07 -4.61
C GLU A 32 2.40 -12.06 -5.71
N LEU A 33 1.74 -12.54 -6.76
CA LEU A 33 1.21 -11.67 -7.81
C LEU A 33 0.05 -10.84 -7.29
N VAL A 34 0.08 -9.55 -7.60
CA VAL A 34 -1.01 -8.62 -7.25
C VAL A 34 -1.95 -8.53 -8.45
N THR A 35 -3.14 -9.11 -8.33
CA THR A 35 -4.10 -9.27 -9.45
C THR A 35 -5.31 -8.34 -9.36
N THR A 36 -5.29 -7.37 -8.44
CA THR A 36 -6.40 -6.43 -8.24
C THR A 36 -5.89 -5.01 -8.07
N GLY A 37 -6.65 -4.05 -8.58
CA GLY A 37 -6.33 -2.62 -8.48
C GLY A 37 -6.35 -1.90 -9.82
N THR A 38 -6.11 -0.60 -9.77
CA THR A 38 -6.06 0.29 -10.94
C THR A 38 -4.71 0.98 -11.00
N VAL A 39 -4.14 0.99 -12.20
CA VAL A 39 -2.86 1.62 -12.50
C VAL A 39 -3.11 2.81 -13.42
N ARG A 40 -2.48 3.94 -13.10
CA ARG A 40 -2.53 5.18 -13.88
C ARG A 40 -1.12 5.53 -14.34
N VAL A 41 -0.99 5.80 -15.63
CA VAL A 41 0.26 6.20 -16.27
C VAL A 41 0.11 7.59 -16.87
N SER A 42 1.15 8.39 -16.67
CA SER A 42 1.30 9.74 -17.20
C SER A 42 2.65 9.88 -17.89
N ILE A 43 2.67 10.15 -19.19
CA ILE A 43 3.88 10.45 -19.98
C ILE A 43 3.58 11.71 -20.81
N LYS A 44 4.24 12.84 -20.51
CA LYS A 44 3.92 14.15 -21.13
C LYS A 44 2.42 14.46 -21.15
N GLU A 45 1.75 14.39 -22.30
CA GLU A 45 0.32 14.60 -22.47
C GLU A 45 -0.49 13.30 -22.48
N TYR A 46 0.16 12.15 -22.69
CA TYR A 46 -0.48 10.85 -22.62
C TYR A 46 -0.87 10.52 -21.18
N ARG A 47 -2.15 10.21 -20.98
CA ARG A 47 -2.74 9.81 -19.70
C ARG A 47 -3.62 8.60 -19.94
N ALA A 48 -3.39 7.53 -19.19
CA ALA A 48 -4.20 6.33 -19.29
C ALA A 48 -4.37 5.68 -17.92
N SER A 49 -5.51 5.00 -17.76
CA SER A 49 -5.81 4.19 -16.58
C SER A 49 -6.29 2.82 -17.02
N ARG A 50 -5.79 1.77 -16.38
CA ARG A 50 -6.10 0.36 -16.66
C ARG A 50 -6.19 -0.42 -15.36
N LYS A 51 -7.03 -1.46 -15.34
CA LYS A 51 -7.07 -2.42 -14.24
C LYS A 51 -5.96 -3.44 -14.41
N ILE A 52 -5.50 -4.00 -13.30
CA ILE A 52 -4.62 -5.16 -13.30
C ILE A 52 -5.43 -6.38 -13.70
N ASP A 53 -4.86 -7.21 -14.58
CA ASP A 53 -5.48 -8.46 -15.01
C ASP A 53 -5.19 -9.63 -14.04
N GLU A 54 -5.71 -10.81 -14.38
CA GLU A 54 -5.60 -12.01 -13.56
C GLU A 54 -4.16 -12.54 -13.46
N ASP A 55 -3.28 -12.14 -14.39
CA ASP A 55 -1.87 -12.50 -14.41
C ASP A 55 -0.99 -11.46 -13.70
N GLY A 56 -1.59 -10.44 -13.08
CA GLY A 56 -0.88 -9.37 -12.38
C GLY A 56 -0.26 -8.33 -13.31
N ASN A 57 -0.70 -8.29 -14.58
CA ASN A 57 -0.16 -7.43 -15.61
C ASN A 57 -1.09 -6.26 -15.95
N VAL A 58 -0.48 -5.20 -16.49
CA VAL A 58 -1.18 -4.06 -17.06
C VAL A 58 -0.50 -3.63 -18.35
N LEU A 59 -1.23 -3.70 -19.46
CA LEU A 59 -0.76 -3.26 -20.76
C LEU A 59 -1.36 -1.91 -21.18
N PHE A 60 -0.49 -0.97 -21.54
CA PHE A 60 -0.81 0.29 -22.19
C PHE A 60 -0.31 0.27 -23.63
N THR A 61 -1.18 0.58 -24.58
CA THR A 61 -0.87 0.62 -26.02
C THR A 61 -1.27 1.97 -26.62
N GLY A 62 -0.81 2.27 -27.83
CA GLY A 62 -1.17 3.51 -28.52
C GLY A 62 -0.43 4.74 -28.00
N ILE A 63 0.72 4.55 -27.35
CA ILE A 63 1.57 5.65 -26.89
C ILE A 63 2.32 6.20 -28.12
N ASP A 64 2.36 7.53 -28.27
CA ASP A 64 3.06 8.16 -29.39
C ASP A 64 4.56 7.80 -29.39
N ALA A 65 5.09 7.43 -30.55
CA ALA A 65 6.51 7.08 -30.73
C ALA A 65 7.47 8.22 -30.39
N ASN A 66 7.01 9.47 -30.41
CA ASN A 66 7.82 10.63 -30.00
C ASN A 66 8.08 10.68 -28.48
N TYR A 67 7.52 9.75 -27.71
CA TYR A 67 7.76 9.62 -26.27
C TYR A 67 8.84 8.60 -25.88
N HIS A 68 9.65 8.11 -26.83
CA HIS A 68 10.87 7.37 -26.50
C HIS A 68 11.73 8.11 -25.47
N GLY A 69 12.24 7.37 -24.48
CA GLY A 69 13.08 7.94 -23.41
C GLY A 69 12.36 8.79 -22.37
N GLU A 70 11.08 9.08 -22.56
CA GLU A 70 10.33 9.95 -21.67
C GLU A 70 10.05 9.30 -20.32
N LYS A 71 10.01 10.14 -19.28
CA LYS A 71 9.70 9.70 -17.93
C LYS A 71 8.23 9.29 -17.81
N ILE A 72 8.03 8.16 -17.15
CA ILE A 72 6.72 7.64 -16.80
C ILE A 72 6.41 8.02 -15.34
N ASN A 73 5.32 8.74 -15.13
CA ASN A 73 4.74 8.93 -13.81
C ASN A 73 3.69 7.85 -13.58
N LEU A 74 3.96 6.98 -12.61
CA LEU A 74 3.12 5.85 -12.23
C LEU A 74 2.36 6.20 -10.94
N SER A 75 1.04 6.00 -10.95
CA SER A 75 0.18 6.11 -9.77
C SER A 75 -0.65 4.84 -9.63
N LEU A 76 -0.69 4.30 -8.42
CA LEU A 76 -1.34 3.03 -8.12
C LEU A 76 -2.52 3.27 -7.17
N ASP A 77 -3.60 2.56 -7.44
CA ASP A 77 -4.78 2.43 -6.60
C ASP A 77 -5.04 0.93 -6.42
N ILE A 78 -4.21 0.33 -5.57
CA ILE A 78 -4.14 -1.12 -5.32
C ILE A 78 -4.46 -1.33 -3.83
N PRO A 79 -5.58 -1.99 -3.48
CA PRO A 79 -5.93 -2.25 -2.09
C PRO A 79 -4.81 -2.98 -1.35
N GLU A 80 -4.53 -2.60 -0.11
CA GLU A 80 -3.53 -3.23 0.75
C GLU A 80 -2.07 -3.15 0.27
N TYR A 81 -1.73 -2.40 -0.79
CA TYR A 81 -0.35 -2.28 -1.27
C TYR A 81 0.07 -0.83 -1.56
N PHE A 82 1.37 -0.56 -1.47
CA PHE A 82 1.96 0.72 -1.85
C PHE A 82 3.33 0.53 -2.52
N LEU A 83 3.78 1.55 -3.24
CA LEU A 83 5.12 1.55 -3.84
C LEU A 83 6.18 1.66 -2.73
N LYS A 84 7.05 0.65 -2.64
CA LYS A 84 8.18 0.60 -1.69
C LYS A 84 9.09 1.84 -1.76
N SER A 85 9.23 2.41 -2.95
CA SER A 85 9.99 3.64 -3.19
C SER A 85 9.50 4.30 -4.49
N PRO A 86 9.54 5.64 -4.61
CA PRO A 86 9.30 6.30 -5.88
C PRO A 86 10.39 5.91 -6.90
N ALA A 87 10.10 4.91 -7.71
CA ALA A 87 10.94 4.52 -8.83
C ALA A 87 10.74 5.47 -10.02
N SER A 88 11.84 5.84 -10.68
CA SER A 88 11.80 6.64 -11.90
C SER A 88 11.77 5.71 -13.11
N TYR A 89 10.58 5.46 -13.64
CA TYR A 89 10.38 4.67 -14.87
C TYR A 89 10.57 5.56 -16.11
N LYS A 90 11.12 4.98 -17.19
CA LYS A 90 11.28 5.66 -18.48
C LYS A 90 10.91 4.73 -19.63
N LEU A 91 10.23 5.23 -20.65
CA LEU A 91 10.03 4.46 -21.87
C LEU A 91 11.39 4.13 -22.51
N SER A 92 11.48 2.96 -23.13
CA SER A 92 12.69 2.56 -23.87
C SER A 92 13.07 3.60 -24.91
N ASP A 93 14.36 3.87 -25.05
CA ASP A 93 14.90 4.79 -26.08
C ASP A 93 14.90 4.17 -27.48
N SER A 94 14.86 2.84 -27.58
CA SER A 94 15.09 2.10 -28.82
C SER A 94 14.06 1.01 -29.13
N SER A 95 13.33 0.52 -28.11
CA SER A 95 12.31 -0.52 -28.27
C SER A 95 10.91 0.07 -28.33
N ARG A 96 10.05 -0.55 -29.14
CA ARG A 96 8.61 -0.25 -29.17
C ARG A 96 7.88 -0.78 -27.93
N PHE A 97 8.44 -1.78 -27.26
CA PHE A 97 7.87 -2.39 -26.08
C PHE A 97 8.78 -2.14 -24.87
N THR A 98 8.20 -1.59 -23.81
CA THR A 98 8.87 -1.40 -22.52
C THR A 98 8.14 -2.21 -21.47
N GLU A 99 8.87 -2.97 -20.66
CA GLU A 99 8.30 -3.82 -19.60
C GLU A 99 8.98 -3.53 -18.27
N PHE A 100 8.18 -3.47 -17.20
CA PHE A 100 8.66 -3.28 -15.85
C PHE A 100 8.04 -4.30 -14.90
N THR A 101 8.87 -4.82 -14.00
CA THR A 101 8.40 -5.50 -12.79
C THR A 101 8.49 -4.54 -11.61
N VAL A 102 7.36 -4.35 -10.92
CA VAL A 102 7.22 -3.41 -9.80
C VAL A 102 7.00 -4.19 -8.52
N ALA A 103 7.93 -4.05 -7.57
CA ALA A 103 7.77 -4.60 -6.24
C ALA A 103 6.97 -3.62 -5.37
N LEU A 104 5.90 -4.13 -4.77
CA LEU A 104 5.03 -3.43 -3.84
C LEU A 104 5.32 -3.91 -2.42
N ASP A 105 5.21 -2.99 -1.47
CA ASP A 105 5.11 -3.34 -0.08
C ASP A 105 3.63 -3.47 0.30
N LYS A 106 3.33 -4.43 1.16
CA LYS A 106 1.98 -4.59 1.68
C LYS A 106 1.77 -3.52 2.75
N ALA A 107 0.70 -2.74 2.62
CA ALA A 107 0.21 -1.91 3.70
C ALA A 107 -0.10 -2.87 4.86
N THR A 108 0.71 -2.82 5.92
CA THR A 108 0.38 -3.52 7.14
C THR A 108 -0.87 -2.84 7.68
N ASP A 109 -1.98 -3.57 7.65
CA ASP A 109 -3.18 -3.15 8.35
C ASP A 109 -2.76 -2.80 9.77
N SER A 110 -2.98 -1.55 10.14
CA SER A 110 -2.61 -1.05 11.44
C SER A 110 -3.71 -0.23 12.06
N VAL A 111 -3.85 -0.39 13.37
CA VAL A 111 -4.84 0.29 14.19
C VAL A 111 -4.10 1.07 15.25
N ASN A 112 -4.39 2.37 15.34
CA ASN A 112 -3.98 3.18 16.48
C ASN A 112 -4.94 2.88 17.63
N VAL A 113 -4.40 2.37 18.72
CA VAL A 113 -5.13 1.96 19.90
C VAL A 113 -4.77 2.90 21.03
N GLN A 114 -5.79 3.51 21.62
CA GLN A 114 -5.65 4.38 22.78
C GLN A 114 -6.45 3.79 23.94
N GLY A 115 -6.02 4.06 25.16
CA GLY A 115 -6.75 3.58 26.32
C GLY A 115 -6.15 4.00 27.64
N ARG A 116 -6.75 3.49 28.71
CA ARG A 116 -6.31 3.73 30.08
C ARG A 116 -6.45 2.47 30.92
N VAL A 117 -5.42 2.18 31.71
CA VAL A 117 -5.42 1.16 32.75
C VAL A 117 -5.64 1.85 34.09
N PHE A 118 -6.67 1.46 34.83
CA PHE A 118 -7.01 2.06 36.12
C PHE A 118 -7.56 1.03 37.10
N GLU A 119 -7.41 1.31 38.39
CA GLU A 119 -7.97 0.48 39.45
C GLU A 119 -9.47 0.77 39.62
N LEU A 120 -10.30 -0.27 39.68
CA LEU A 120 -11.75 -0.13 39.63
C LEU A 120 -12.31 0.61 40.85
N SER A 121 -11.70 0.40 42.02
CA SER A 121 -12.11 0.96 43.31
C SER A 121 -11.80 2.45 43.42
N SER A 122 -10.57 2.86 43.10
CA SER A 122 -10.06 4.23 43.27
C SER A 122 -10.22 5.10 42.01
N LYS A 123 -10.38 4.48 40.83
CA LYS A 123 -10.29 5.13 39.51
C LYS A 123 -8.92 5.76 39.23
N GLU A 124 -7.92 5.45 40.04
CA GLU A 124 -6.55 5.90 39.84
C GLU A 124 -5.89 5.16 38.68
N GLY A 125 -5.09 5.88 37.91
CA GLY A 125 -4.37 5.33 36.77
C GLY A 125 -3.20 4.46 37.22
N ILE A 126 -3.06 3.28 36.62
CA ILE A 126 -1.94 2.39 36.94
C ILE A 126 -0.80 2.73 36.00
N SER A 127 0.20 3.42 36.53
CA SER A 127 1.40 3.78 35.77
C SER A 127 2.28 2.58 35.47
N ASN A 128 3.06 2.62 34.38
CA ASN A 128 4.04 1.59 34.02
C ASN A 128 3.47 0.15 34.07
N ALA A 129 2.20 -0.03 33.71
CA ALA A 129 1.59 -1.33 33.50
C ALA A 129 2.01 -1.85 32.12
N GLU A 130 2.47 -3.09 32.05
CA GLU A 130 2.86 -3.73 30.80
C GLU A 130 1.63 -4.31 30.11
N ILE A 131 1.38 -3.86 28.89
CA ILE A 131 0.20 -4.21 28.09
C ILE A 131 0.68 -5.04 26.90
N ARG A 132 0.11 -6.23 26.75
CA ARG A 132 0.43 -7.18 25.69
C ARG A 132 -0.83 -7.53 24.92
N PHE A 133 -0.71 -7.51 23.60
CA PHE A 133 -1.75 -7.97 22.70
C PHE A 133 -1.29 -9.28 22.07
N GLN A 134 -2.06 -10.35 22.23
CA GLN A 134 -1.73 -11.65 21.65
C GLN A 134 -1.69 -11.54 20.12
N GLY A 135 -0.59 -12.01 19.51
CA GLY A 135 -0.32 -11.83 18.08
C GLY A 135 0.55 -10.60 17.75
N SER A 136 0.86 -9.75 18.73
CA SER A 136 1.92 -8.75 18.63
C SER A 136 3.16 -9.20 19.43
N SER A 137 4.36 -8.97 18.88
CA SER A 137 5.63 -9.22 19.58
C SER A 137 6.02 -8.10 20.55
N SER A 138 5.33 -6.97 20.49
CA SER A 138 5.66 -5.77 21.26
C SER A 138 5.02 -5.80 22.64
N ILE A 139 5.74 -5.29 23.64
CA ILE A 139 5.23 -5.01 24.99
C ILE A 139 5.14 -3.50 25.13
N TYR A 140 4.00 -3.04 25.61
CA TYR A 140 3.72 -1.62 25.73
C TYR A 140 3.57 -1.20 27.19
N LYS A 141 3.72 0.09 27.51
CA LYS A 141 3.64 0.59 28.89
C LYS A 141 2.72 1.79 29.04
N SER A 142 1.91 1.80 30.09
CA SER A 142 1.11 2.98 30.44
C SER A 142 1.95 4.12 31.04
N ASP A 143 1.51 5.36 30.82
CA ASP A 143 2.12 6.58 31.34
C ASP A 143 1.85 6.79 32.85
N SER A 144 2.26 7.93 33.42
CA SER A 144 2.05 8.24 34.85
C SER A 144 0.57 8.33 35.28
N LEU A 145 -0.35 8.52 34.32
CA LEU A 145 -1.79 8.62 34.54
C LEU A 145 -2.53 7.33 34.13
N GLY A 146 -1.79 6.28 33.77
CA GLY A 146 -2.31 5.01 33.31
C GLY A 146 -2.75 5.00 31.83
N ASN A 147 -2.54 6.08 31.07
CA ASN A 147 -2.93 6.15 29.67
C ASN A 147 -1.90 5.46 28.78
N PHE A 148 -2.34 5.07 27.58
CA PHE A 148 -1.48 4.48 26.58
C PHE A 148 -1.97 4.75 25.16
N SER A 149 -1.04 4.76 24.18
CA SER A 149 -1.33 4.96 22.76
C SER A 149 -0.29 4.29 21.89
N PHE A 150 -0.69 3.30 21.06
CA PHE A 150 0.24 2.57 20.19
C PHE A 150 -0.39 2.19 18.85
N VAL A 151 0.47 1.90 17.87
CA VAL A 151 0.07 1.38 16.57
C VAL A 151 0.29 -0.14 16.57
N LEU A 152 -0.79 -0.92 16.41
CA LEU A 152 -0.73 -2.37 16.33
C LEU A 152 -0.86 -2.83 14.88
N PRO A 153 -0.14 -3.89 14.45
CA PRO A 153 -0.21 -4.45 13.10
C PRO A 153 -1.44 -5.38 12.96
N PHE A 154 -2.62 -4.88 13.34
CA PHE A 154 -3.89 -5.61 13.23
C PHE A 154 -4.85 -4.91 12.28
N LYS A 155 -5.73 -5.70 11.67
CA LYS A 155 -6.88 -5.18 10.92
C LYS A 155 -7.87 -4.49 11.86
N ASN A 156 -8.63 -3.54 11.32
CA ASN A 156 -9.76 -2.96 12.04
C ASN A 156 -10.79 -4.05 12.38
N GLY A 157 -11.26 -4.10 13.63
CA GLY A 157 -12.17 -5.14 14.12
C GLY A 157 -11.49 -6.46 14.48
N TYR A 158 -10.16 -6.50 14.56
CA TYR A 158 -9.42 -7.71 14.91
C TYR A 158 -9.61 -8.08 16.38
N GLU A 159 -9.97 -9.33 16.65
CA GLU A 159 -10.13 -9.84 18.01
C GLU A 159 -8.80 -10.37 18.54
N THR A 160 -8.36 -9.86 19.70
CA THR A 160 -7.12 -10.28 20.35
C THR A 160 -7.27 -10.33 21.86
N ARG A 161 -6.49 -11.20 22.50
CA ARG A 161 -6.39 -11.23 23.96
C ARG A 161 -5.46 -10.13 24.43
N VAL A 162 -5.98 -9.27 25.29
CA VAL A 162 -5.24 -8.19 25.95
C VAL A 162 -4.89 -8.64 27.35
N VAL A 163 -3.60 -8.67 27.65
CA VAL A 163 -3.05 -9.01 28.97
C VAL A 163 -2.36 -7.78 29.53
N VAL A 164 -2.68 -7.42 30.77
CA VAL A 164 -1.99 -6.34 31.49
C VAL A 164 -1.33 -6.89 32.74
N THR A 165 -0.04 -6.63 32.88
CA THR A 165 0.78 -7.05 34.02
C THR A 165 1.43 -5.86 34.70
N LYS A 166 1.65 -5.94 36.02
CA LYS A 166 2.45 -4.98 36.78
C LYS A 166 3.48 -5.75 37.59
N GLY A 167 4.75 -5.62 37.20
CA GLY A 167 5.81 -6.48 37.74
C GLY A 167 5.52 -7.95 37.39
N LYS A 168 5.33 -8.79 38.41
CA LYS A 168 5.02 -10.22 38.23
C LYS A 168 3.53 -10.57 38.34
N LYS A 169 2.66 -9.58 38.61
CA LYS A 169 1.21 -9.80 38.80
C LYS A 169 0.47 -9.54 37.49
N GLU A 170 -0.36 -10.49 37.07
CA GLU A 170 -1.40 -10.26 36.05
C GLU A 170 -2.55 -9.49 36.69
N LEU A 171 -2.88 -8.33 36.12
CA LEU A 171 -3.95 -7.46 36.58
C LEU A 171 -5.21 -7.61 35.71
N TYR A 172 -5.04 -8.00 34.46
CA TYR A 172 -6.13 -8.10 33.51
C TYR A 172 -5.79 -9.08 32.39
N ASN A 173 -6.79 -9.85 31.96
CA ASN A 173 -6.66 -10.79 30.86
C ASN A 173 -8.03 -11.01 30.23
N SER A 174 -8.25 -10.44 29.04
CA SER A 174 -9.55 -10.55 28.39
C SER A 174 -9.43 -10.46 26.87
N LEU A 175 -10.39 -11.08 26.19
CA LEU A 175 -10.56 -10.97 24.75
C LEU A 175 -11.21 -9.61 24.42
N ARG A 176 -10.66 -8.90 23.44
CA ARG A 176 -11.15 -7.60 22.99
C ARG A 176 -11.08 -7.48 21.48
N THR A 177 -12.10 -6.87 20.90
CA THR A 177 -12.09 -6.43 19.51
C THR A 177 -11.38 -5.09 19.42
N ILE A 178 -10.35 -4.98 18.60
CA ILE A 178 -9.57 -3.76 18.41
C ILE A 178 -10.06 -3.06 17.16
N SER A 179 -10.65 -1.88 17.34
CA SER A 179 -11.18 -1.07 16.24
C SER A 179 -10.46 0.28 16.13
N LYS A 180 -10.48 0.85 14.93
CA LYS A 180 -9.91 2.16 14.62
C LYS A 180 -10.67 3.23 15.41
N ALA A 181 -9.93 4.06 16.16
CA ALA A 181 -10.46 5.10 17.05
C ALA A 181 -11.25 4.59 18.27
N ASP A 182 -11.09 3.32 18.65
CA ASP A 182 -11.65 2.80 19.89
C ASP A 182 -10.78 3.20 21.10
N PHE A 183 -11.43 3.44 22.24
CA PHE A 183 -10.77 3.77 23.50
C PHE A 183 -10.91 2.60 24.49
N LEU A 184 -9.81 1.87 24.69
CA LEU A 184 -9.77 0.72 25.59
C LEU A 184 -9.71 1.16 27.05
N SER A 185 -10.83 0.98 27.75
CA SER A 185 -10.89 1.12 29.20
C SER A 185 -10.59 -0.22 29.87
N ILE A 186 -9.45 -0.32 30.56
CA ILE A 186 -9.00 -1.51 31.27
C ILE A 186 -9.11 -1.24 32.76
N ALA A 187 -10.24 -1.65 33.34
CA ALA A 187 -10.42 -1.66 34.79
C ALA A 187 -9.82 -2.94 35.37
N VAL A 188 -9.06 -2.79 36.46
CA VAL A 188 -8.47 -3.92 37.20
C VAL A 188 -8.91 -3.87 38.66
N ASP A 189 -9.03 -5.03 39.27
CA ASP A 189 -9.39 -5.19 40.69
C ASP A 189 -8.16 -5.22 41.61
#